data_AF-A0A6B3EH80-F1
#
_entry.id   AF-A0A6B3EH80-F1
#
_cell.length_a   1.000
_cell.length_b   1.000
_cell.length_c   1.000
_cell.angle_alpha   90.00
_cell.angle_beta   90.00
_cell.angle_gamma   90.00
#
_symmetry.space_group_name_H-M   'P 1'
#
loop_
_entity.id
_entity.type
_entity.pdbx_description
1 polymer ?
#
loop_
_entity_poly.entity_id
_entity_poly.type
_entity_poly.pdbx_seq_one_letter_code
_entity_poly.pdbx_strand_id
1 'polypeptide(L)'
;LYDPHGRKVTAVSEPVAPADGAARDGAARATLKARVSNPAKWTDETPNLYTLVVSLTDAKGRVTHTTSQPVGFRRIEVKDKKLLVNGERILVRGVNRAETDPDTGRHATHARTASDVALMKSLNLNAVRTSHYPSDLYF
;
A
#
# COMPACT_ATOMS: atom_id res chain seq x y z
N LEU A 1 -11.04 -4.34 -8.32
CA LEU A 1 -9.87 -3.45 -8.52
C LEU A 1 -10.28 -2.33 -9.46
N TYR A 2 -10.03 -1.09 -9.05
CA TYR A 2 -10.33 0.12 -9.84
C TYR A 2 -9.02 0.84 -10.14
N ASP A 3 -8.92 1.45 -11.32
CA ASP A 3 -7.78 2.27 -11.72
C ASP A 3 -7.82 3.67 -11.05
N PRO A 4 -6.78 4.51 -11.21
CA PRO A 4 -6.75 5.86 -10.64
C PRO A 4 -7.90 6.78 -11.09
N HIS A 5 -8.59 6.44 -12.18
CA HIS A 5 -9.73 7.19 -12.71
C HIS A 5 -11.08 6.59 -12.28
N GLY A 6 -11.08 5.64 -11.35
CA GLY A 6 -12.28 4.98 -10.85
C GLY A 6 -12.87 3.95 -11.80
N ARG A 7 -12.19 3.58 -12.89
CA ARG A 7 -12.68 2.57 -13.85
C ARG A 7 -12.39 1.18 -13.33
N LYS A 8 -13.38 0.29 -13.42
CA LYS A 8 -13.23 -1.11 -12.99
C LYS A 8 -12.25 -1.85 -13.92
N VAL A 9 -11.18 -2.37 -13.34
CA VAL A 9 -10.12 -3.12 -14.06
C VAL A 9 -10.43 -4.61 -14.08
N THR A 10 -10.75 -5.16 -12.91
CA THR A 10 -11.11 -6.57 -12.75
C THR A 10 -11.88 -6.79 -11.46
N ALA A 11 -12.65 -7.87 -11.42
CA ALA A 11 -13.32 -8.39 -10.23
C ALA A 11 -13.37 -9.91 -10.29
N VAL A 12 -13.13 -10.53 -9.14
CA VAL A 12 -13.21 -11.98 -8.93
C VAL A 12 -13.89 -12.21 -7.58
N SER A 13 -14.52 -13.36 -7.43
CA SER A 13 -15.23 -13.74 -6.21
C SER A 13 -15.11 -15.25 -6.04
N GLU A 14 -14.95 -15.70 -4.81
CA GLU A 14 -14.98 -17.11 -4.44
C GLU A 14 -15.85 -17.26 -3.18
N PRO A 15 -16.64 -18.35 -3.07
CA PRO A 15 -17.29 -18.71 -1.82
C PRO A 15 -16.23 -18.97 -0.74
N VAL A 16 -16.51 -18.54 0.49
CA VAL A 16 -15.69 -18.85 1.66
C VAL A 16 -16.56 -19.52 2.71
N ALA A 17 -16.17 -20.72 3.14
CA ALA A 17 -16.83 -21.39 4.26
C ALA A 17 -16.41 -20.71 5.57
N PRO A 18 -17.28 -20.64 6.59
CA PRO A 18 -16.88 -20.26 7.94
C PRO A 18 -15.73 -21.16 8.44
N ALA A 19 -14.91 -20.65 9.36
CA ALA A 19 -13.86 -21.48 9.93
C ALA A 19 -14.49 -22.66 10.67
N ASP A 20 -14.14 -23.88 10.26
CA ASP A 20 -14.39 -25.06 11.08
C ASP A 20 -13.61 -24.87 12.39
N GLY A 21 -14.23 -25.11 13.54
CA GLY A 21 -13.70 -24.80 14.89
C GLY A 21 -12.35 -25.43 15.27
N ALA A 22 -11.63 -26.05 14.33
CA ALA A 22 -10.26 -26.50 14.41
C ALA A 22 -9.21 -25.42 14.04
N ALA A 23 -9.63 -24.30 13.41
CA ALA A 23 -8.74 -23.17 13.17
C ALA A 23 -8.43 -22.47 14.50
N ARG A 24 -7.14 -22.37 14.87
CA ARG A 24 -6.67 -21.84 16.17
C ARG A 24 -7.19 -20.43 16.52
N ASP A 25 -7.66 -19.69 15.51
CA ASP A 25 -8.07 -18.29 15.63
C ASP A 25 -9.54 -18.05 15.17
N GLY A 26 -10.28 -19.11 14.79
CA GLY A 26 -11.66 -18.97 14.28
C GLY A 26 -11.82 -18.21 12.96
N ALA A 27 -10.73 -17.96 12.23
CA ALA A 27 -10.73 -17.16 11.00
C ALA A 27 -10.81 -18.03 9.73
N ALA A 28 -11.75 -17.71 8.84
CA ALA A 28 -11.81 -18.27 7.49
C ALA A 28 -10.86 -17.50 6.55
N ARG A 29 -10.22 -18.19 5.60
CA ARG A 29 -9.29 -17.59 4.64
C ARG A 29 -9.71 -17.91 3.21
N ALA A 30 -9.76 -16.88 2.36
CA ALA A 30 -9.93 -17.00 0.92
C ALA A 30 -8.72 -16.38 0.19
N THR A 31 -8.36 -16.93 -0.97
CA THR A 31 -7.27 -16.40 -1.81
C THR A 31 -7.78 -16.13 -3.20
N LEU A 32 -8.06 -14.86 -3.50
CA LEU A 32 -8.49 -14.43 -4.82
C LEU A 32 -7.30 -14.14 -5.72
N LYS A 33 -7.34 -14.63 -6.96
CA LYS A 33 -6.34 -14.33 -7.99
C LYS A 33 -7.01 -13.65 -9.17
N ALA A 34 -6.42 -12.54 -9.62
CA ALA A 34 -6.88 -11.83 -10.81
C ALA A 34 -5.68 -11.41 -11.65
N ARG A 35 -5.78 -11.60 -12.97
CA ARG A 35 -4.78 -11.10 -13.93
C ARG A 35 -5.05 -9.63 -14.22
N VAL A 36 -4.01 -8.80 -14.13
CA VAL A 36 -4.05 -7.40 -14.55
C VAL A 36 -3.06 -7.24 -15.70
N SER A 37 -3.57 -6.98 -16.90
CA SER A 37 -2.76 -6.80 -18.10
C SER A 37 -2.22 -5.37 -18.16
N ASN A 38 -0.90 -5.24 -18.39
CA ASN A 38 -0.21 -3.95 -18.55
C ASN A 38 -0.60 -2.87 -17.51
N PRO A 39 -0.45 -3.15 -16.19
CA PRO A 39 -0.80 -2.16 -15.17
C PRO A 39 0.12 -0.94 -15.25
N ALA A 40 -0.43 0.24 -14.94
CA ALA A 40 0.39 1.42 -14.68
C ALA A 40 1.27 1.13 -13.46
N LYS A 41 2.60 1.14 -13.66
CA LYS A 41 3.57 0.76 -12.63
C LYS A 41 3.74 1.90 -11.63
N TRP A 42 3.91 1.55 -10.36
CA TRP A 42 4.28 2.49 -9.31
C TRP A 42 5.80 2.67 -9.28
N THR A 43 6.25 3.92 -9.14
CA THR A 43 7.63 4.34 -8.80
C THR A 43 7.56 5.54 -7.83
N ASP A 44 8.69 6.02 -7.31
CA ASP A 44 8.75 7.24 -6.50
C ASP A 44 8.50 8.53 -7.30
N GLU A 45 8.65 8.46 -8.62
CA GLU A 45 8.41 9.57 -9.56
C GLU A 45 6.98 9.55 -10.12
N THR A 46 6.45 8.36 -10.42
CA THR A 46 5.08 8.14 -10.92
C THR A 46 4.35 7.17 -9.99
N PRO A 47 3.82 7.65 -8.85
CA PRO A 47 3.21 6.79 -7.82
C PRO A 47 1.79 6.35 -8.20
N ASN A 48 1.64 5.61 -9.30
CA ASN A 48 0.36 5.11 -9.78
C ASN A 48 -0.29 4.17 -8.75
N LEU A 49 -1.49 4.48 -8.29
CA LEU A 49 -2.24 3.71 -7.30
C LEU A 49 -3.61 3.28 -7.83
N TYR A 50 -3.88 1.99 -7.70
CA TYR A 50 -5.20 1.40 -7.90
C TYR A 50 -5.93 1.28 -6.57
N THR A 51 -7.25 1.16 -6.60
CA THR A 51 -8.05 0.88 -5.40
C THR A 51 -8.56 -0.56 -5.43
N LEU A 52 -8.07 -1.39 -4.52
CA LEU A 52 -8.60 -2.72 -4.28
C LEU A 52 -9.77 -2.60 -3.32
N VAL A 53 -10.98 -2.90 -3.79
CA VAL A 53 -12.20 -3.01 -2.98
C VAL A 53 -12.47 -4.48 -2.74
N VAL A 54 -12.66 -4.85 -1.47
CA VAL A 54 -13.02 -6.20 -1.04
C VAL A 54 -14.36 -6.12 -0.32
N SER A 55 -15.33 -6.87 -0.80
CA SER A 55 -16.67 -6.94 -0.22
C SER A 55 -16.98 -8.37 0.19
N LEU A 56 -17.54 -8.53 1.38
CA LEU A 56 -18.12 -9.79 1.85
C LEU A 56 -19.63 -9.76 1.57
N THR A 57 -20.14 -10.82 0.97
CA THR A 57 -21.58 -10.97 0.67
C THR A 57 -22.15 -12.18 1.39
N ASP A 58 -23.38 -12.07 1.87
CA ASP A 58 -24.14 -13.22 2.37
C ASP A 58 -24.65 -14.11 1.22
N ALA A 59 -25.25 -15.26 1.58
CA ALA A 59 -25.81 -16.21 0.62
C ALA A 59 -26.96 -15.64 -0.23
N LYS A 60 -27.55 -14.51 0.16
CA LYS A 60 -28.61 -13.80 -0.57
C LYS A 60 -28.05 -12.70 -1.47
N GLY A 61 -26.72 -12.56 -1.55
CA GLY A 61 -26.02 -11.55 -2.34
C GLY A 61 -25.97 -10.17 -1.69
N ARG A 62 -26.37 -10.01 -0.42
CA ARG A 62 -26.28 -8.73 0.28
C ARG A 62 -24.84 -8.50 0.76
N VAL A 63 -24.30 -7.33 0.49
CA VAL A 63 -23.00 -6.91 1.02
C VAL A 63 -23.12 -6.70 2.53
N THR A 64 -22.36 -7.45 3.31
CA THR A 64 -22.31 -7.36 4.78
C THR A 64 -21.13 -6.52 5.27
N HIS A 65 -20.05 -6.48 4.50
CA HIS A 65 -18.87 -5.69 4.82
C HIS A 65 -18.15 -5.24 3.54
N THR A 66 -17.50 -4.08 3.58
CA THR A 66 -16.62 -3.61 2.51
C THR A 66 -15.42 -2.89 3.11
N THR A 67 -14.24 -3.21 2.59
CA THR A 67 -13.00 -2.50 2.88
C THR A 67 -12.28 -2.16 1.58
N SER A 68 -11.36 -1.21 1.64
CA SER A 68 -10.56 -0.81 0.49
C SER A 68 -9.11 -0.54 0.88
N GLN A 69 -8.19 -0.82 -0.04
CA GLN A 69 -6.77 -0.53 0.14
C GLN A 69 -6.13 -0.04 -1.17
N PRO A 70 -5.17 0.89 -1.11
CA PRO A 70 -4.39 1.29 -2.27
C PRO A 70 -3.44 0.16 -2.71
N VAL A 71 -3.25 0.00 -4.02
CA VAL A 71 -2.36 -0.99 -4.63
C VAL A 71 -1.47 -0.33 -5.67
N GLY A 72 -0.16 -0.35 -5.45
CA GLY A 72 0.85 0.08 -6.42
C GLY A 72 1.58 -1.12 -7.03
N PHE A 73 1.46 -1.31 -8.35
CA PHE A 73 2.15 -2.39 -9.06
C PHE A 73 3.63 -2.07 -9.22
N ARG A 74 4.50 -2.71 -8.44
CA ARG A 74 5.95 -2.62 -8.58
C ARG A 74 6.63 -3.96 -8.33
N ARG A 75 7.80 -4.16 -8.94
CA ARG A 75 8.69 -5.28 -8.64
C ARG A 75 9.99 -4.73 -8.05
N ILE A 76 10.35 -5.16 -6.85
CA ILE A 76 11.61 -4.80 -6.19
C ILE A 76 12.51 -6.02 -6.18
N GLU A 77 13.76 -5.85 -6.62
CA GLU A 77 14.72 -6.95 -6.72
C GLU A 77 16.11 -6.50 -6.34
N VAL A 78 16.90 -7.40 -5.77
CA VAL A 78 18.35 -7.24 -5.69
C VAL A 78 18.97 -8.23 -6.67
N LYS A 79 19.64 -7.71 -7.69
CA LYS A 79 20.29 -8.52 -8.73
C LYS A 79 21.65 -7.91 -9.06
N ASP A 80 22.68 -8.75 -9.16
CA ASP A 80 24.06 -8.32 -9.47
C ASP A 80 24.53 -7.16 -8.58
N LYS A 81 24.23 -7.25 -7.28
CA LYS A 81 24.52 -6.24 -6.24
C LYS A 81 23.87 -4.85 -6.49
N LYS A 82 22.80 -4.79 -7.28
CA LYS A 82 22.02 -3.57 -7.56
C LYS A 82 20.60 -3.72 -7.01
N LEU A 83 20.07 -2.67 -6.40
CA LEU A 83 18.65 -2.55 -6.08
C LEU A 83 17.91 -2.07 -7.33
N LEU A 84 16.93 -2.86 -7.76
CA LEU A 84 16.12 -2.61 -8.94
C LEU A 84 14.67 -2.36 -8.55
N VAL A 85 14.04 -1.38 -9.20
CA VAL A 85 12.59 -1.17 -9.18
C VAL A 85 12.10 -1.29 -10.62
N ASN A 86 11.17 -2.21 -10.87
CA ASN A 86 10.62 -2.49 -12.19
C ASN A 86 11.67 -2.86 -13.26
N GLY A 87 12.80 -3.43 -12.84
CA GLY A 87 13.93 -3.81 -13.69
C GLY A 87 15.03 -2.76 -13.80
N GLU A 88 14.78 -1.53 -13.35
CA GLU A 88 15.72 -0.41 -13.44
C GLU A 88 16.49 -0.19 -12.14
N ARG A 89 17.79 0.09 -12.24
CA ARG A 89 18.62 0.40 -11.07
C ARG A 89 18.23 1.76 -10.50
N ILE A 90 17.99 1.82 -9.20
CA ILE A 90 17.75 3.08 -8.50
C ILE A 90 18.96 3.52 -7.67
N LEU A 91 19.07 4.84 -7.46
CA LEU A 91 19.92 5.44 -6.45
C LEU A 91 19.04 5.88 -5.28
N VAL A 92 19.29 5.34 -4.09
CA VAL A 92 18.55 5.74 -2.88
C VAL A 92 19.10 7.08 -2.38
N ARG A 93 18.28 8.12 -2.50
CA ARG A 93 18.51 9.47 -1.97
C ARG A 93 17.59 9.63 -0.76
N GLY A 94 18.02 9.06 0.35
CA GLY A 94 17.17 8.88 1.53
C GLY A 94 17.61 9.68 2.75
N VAL A 95 16.66 9.89 3.65
CA VAL A 95 16.88 10.48 4.99
C VAL A 95 16.34 9.58 6.10
N ASN A 96 16.86 9.75 7.31
CA ASN A 96 16.25 9.19 8.51
C ASN A 96 15.23 10.20 9.04
N ARG A 97 14.01 9.75 9.33
CA ARG A 97 12.98 10.57 9.96
C ARG A 97 12.61 9.96 11.31
N ALA A 98 12.69 10.78 12.36
CA ALA A 98 11.99 10.54 13.62
C ALA A 98 10.72 11.39 13.64
N GLU A 99 9.66 10.90 14.27
CA GLU A 99 8.40 11.64 14.40
C GLU A 99 8.48 12.61 15.57
N THR A 100 8.93 13.83 15.26
CA THR A 100 9.10 14.91 16.22
C THR A 100 8.63 16.22 15.62
N ASP A 101 7.83 16.94 16.37
CA ASP A 101 7.36 18.30 16.10
C ASP A 101 7.81 19.22 17.25
N PRO A 102 8.30 20.44 16.96
CA PRO A 102 8.82 21.35 17.98
C PRO A 102 7.76 21.82 18.98
N ASP A 103 6.49 21.87 18.59
CA ASP A 103 5.39 22.39 19.42
C ASP A 103 4.71 21.26 20.21
N THR A 104 4.60 20.06 19.62
CA THR A 104 3.82 18.93 20.17
C THR A 104 4.64 17.67 20.49
N GLY A 105 5.97 17.74 20.36
CA GLY A 105 6.85 16.61 20.67
C GLY A 105 6.61 15.44 19.71
N ARG A 106 6.26 14.26 20.22
CA ARG A 106 6.06 13.06 19.36
C ARG A 106 4.74 13.04 18.58
N HIS A 107 3.85 13.99 18.82
CA HIS A 107 2.58 14.08 18.12
C HIS A 107 2.71 14.94 16.86
N ALA A 108 3.21 14.37 15.77
CA ALA A 108 3.22 15.06 14.47
C ALA A 108 1.81 15.01 13.86
N THR A 109 1.20 16.18 13.61
CA THR A 109 -0.10 16.25 12.94
C THR A 109 0.02 15.83 11.47
N HIS A 110 -1.10 15.42 10.85
CA HIS A 110 -1.12 15.09 9.42
C HIS A 110 -0.56 16.22 8.54
N ALA A 111 -0.88 17.48 8.86
CA ALA A 111 -0.39 18.64 8.11
C ALA A 111 1.14 18.78 8.21
N ARG A 112 1.72 18.55 9.41
CA ARG A 112 3.17 18.56 9.61
C ARG A 112 3.85 17.42 8.85
N THR A 113 3.31 16.21 8.95
CA THR A 113 3.81 15.04 8.22
C THR A 113 3.73 15.23 6.69
N ALA A 114 2.66 15.83 6.17
CA ALA A 114 2.55 16.16 4.75
C ALA A 114 3.57 17.23 4.32
N SER A 115 3.82 18.23 5.18
CA SER A 115 4.85 19.25 4.93
C SER A 115 6.25 18.65 4.89
N ASP A 116 6.57 17.69 5.77
CA ASP A 116 7.83 16.94 5.74
C ASP A 116 8.02 16.23 4.39
N VAL A 117 7.01 15.48 3.95
CA VAL A 117 7.06 14.76 2.66
C VAL A 117 7.20 15.73 1.49
N ALA A 118 6.47 16.84 1.49
CA ALA A 118 6.57 17.87 0.45
C ALA A 118 7.98 18.48 0.39
N LEU A 119 8.57 18.77 1.54
CA LEU A 119 9.96 19.25 1.63
C LEU A 119 10.96 18.20 1.15
N MET A 120 10.78 16.93 1.52
CA MET A 120 11.65 15.86 1.02
C MET A 120 11.59 15.74 -0.50
N LYS A 121 10.39 15.84 -1.09
CA LYS A 121 10.22 15.82 -2.54
C LYS A 121 10.84 17.05 -3.21
N SER A 122 10.73 18.25 -2.64
CA SER A 122 11.37 19.45 -3.18
C SER A 122 12.91 19.39 -3.13
N LEU A 123 13.45 18.60 -2.19
CA LEU A 123 14.88 18.31 -2.07
C LEU A 123 15.33 17.08 -2.88
N ASN A 124 14.49 16.57 -3.79
CA ASN A 124 14.77 15.42 -4.66
C ASN A 124 15.10 14.11 -3.91
N LEU A 125 14.55 13.94 -2.70
CA LEU A 125 14.63 12.69 -1.95
C LEU A 125 13.58 11.69 -2.47
N ASN A 126 13.93 10.41 -2.43
CA ASN A 126 13.07 9.32 -2.91
C ASN A 126 12.88 8.17 -1.90
N ALA A 127 13.46 8.30 -0.70
CA ALA A 127 13.34 7.28 0.34
C ALA A 127 13.36 7.89 1.74
N VAL A 128 12.66 7.25 2.66
CA VAL A 128 12.70 7.58 4.07
C VAL A 128 12.90 6.30 4.87
N ARG A 129 13.81 6.35 5.84
CA ARG A 129 13.90 5.32 6.89
C ARG A 129 13.10 5.79 8.10
N THR A 130 12.10 4.99 8.48
CA THR A 130 11.28 5.18 9.68
C THR A 130 12.10 4.80 10.93
N SER A 131 12.90 5.75 11.42
CA SER A 131 13.91 5.52 12.45
C SER A 131 13.34 5.84 13.83
N HIS A 132 13.25 4.92 14.81
CA HIS A 132 13.58 3.48 14.80
C HIS A 132 12.37 2.63 15.20
N TYR A 133 11.20 3.05 14.74
CA TYR A 133 9.90 2.45 15.02
C TYR A 133 9.02 2.57 13.76
N PRO A 134 7.96 1.75 13.63
CA PRO A 134 6.93 1.99 12.62
C PRO A 134 6.37 3.40 12.77
N SER A 135 6.34 4.16 11.68
CA SER A 135 5.71 5.49 11.65
C SER A 135 4.20 5.39 11.84
N ASP A 136 3.57 6.52 12.15
CA ASP A 136 2.12 6.64 12.18
C ASP A 136 1.49 6.15 10.86
N LEU A 137 0.28 5.57 10.93
CA LEU A 137 -0.41 4.99 9.78
C LEU A 137 -0.71 6.01 8.67
N TYR A 138 -0.71 7.31 8.99
CA TYR A 138 -0.88 8.36 7.99
C TYR A 138 0.35 8.57 7.10
N PHE A 139 1.57 8.28 7.59
CA PHE A 139 2.82 8.47 6.86
C PHE A 139 3.06 7.39 5.80
#